data_AF-A0A5D2AZB3-F1
#
_entry.id   AF-A0A5D2AZB3-F1
#
_cell.length_a   1.000
_cell.length_b   1.000
_cell.length_c   1.000
_cell.angle_alpha   90.00
_cell.angle_beta   90.00
_cell.angle_gamma   90.00
#
_symmetry.space_group_name_H-M   'P 1'
#
loop_
_entity.id
_entity.type
_entity.pdbx_description
1 polymer ?
#
loop_
_entity_poly.entity_id
_entity_poly.type
_entity_poly.pdbx_seq_one_letter_code
_entity_poly.pdbx_strand_id
1 'polypeptide(L)'
;MDPTSRPAVVIDNDTRYNKMGFEGNVEPSFIQPTVVAVNESLLNKSKASSESNWLVQYSAGVMTDLDFFIGDEALTRSRSSNNYNIIHPIKHGKVDNWDAME
;
A
#
# COMPACT_ATOMS: atom_id res chain seq x y z
N MET A 1 -1.59 13.23 -28.06
CA MET A 1 -1.30 13.99 -26.83
C MET A 1 0.19 13.90 -26.59
N ASP A 2 0.88 15.03 -26.57
CA ASP A 2 2.32 15.11 -26.31
C ASP A 2 2.59 14.79 -24.82
N PRO A 3 3.45 13.83 -24.46
CA PRO A 3 3.78 13.55 -23.06
C PRO A 3 4.28 14.77 -22.29
N THR A 4 4.95 15.71 -22.97
CA THR A 4 5.48 16.94 -22.34
C THR A 4 4.40 17.98 -22.08
N SER A 5 3.16 17.76 -22.55
CA SER A 5 2.03 18.66 -22.30
C SER A 5 1.16 18.22 -21.10
N ARG A 6 1.54 17.15 -20.39
CA ARG A 6 0.82 16.70 -19.18
C ARG A 6 1.46 17.36 -17.95
N PRO A 7 0.67 17.89 -17.00
CA PRO A 7 1.23 18.45 -15.79
C PRO A 7 1.96 17.37 -14.98
N ALA A 8 3.07 17.72 -14.35
CA ALA A 8 3.79 16.79 -13.49
C ALA A 8 2.92 16.38 -12.29
N VAL A 9 3.05 15.13 -11.85
CA VAL A 9 2.46 14.68 -10.58
C VAL A 9 3.43 15.06 -9.46
N VAL A 10 2.93 15.73 -8.43
CA VAL A 10 3.70 16.10 -7.23
C VAL A 10 3.23 15.22 -6.09
N ILE A 11 4.17 14.50 -5.46
CA ILE A 11 3.92 13.57 -4.36
C ILE A 11 4.85 13.92 -3.20
N ASP A 12 4.26 14.20 -2.03
CA ASP A 12 4.95 14.41 -0.76
C ASP A 12 4.53 13.27 0.18
N ASN A 13 5.45 12.32 0.42
CA ASN A 13 5.22 11.18 1.30
C ASN A 13 5.86 11.45 2.67
N ASP A 14 5.03 11.56 3.72
CA ASP A 14 5.47 11.83 5.09
C ASP A 14 5.04 10.71 6.06
N THR A 15 5.48 10.78 7.30
CA THR A 15 5.18 9.83 8.38
C THR A 15 3.69 9.72 8.70
N ARG A 16 2.90 10.77 8.44
CA ARG A 16 1.47 10.83 8.82
C ARG A 16 0.53 10.87 7.63
N TYR A 17 0.80 11.72 6.65
CA TYR A 17 -0.08 11.96 5.51
C TYR A 17 0.72 12.03 4.22
N ASN A 18 0.21 11.37 3.19
CA ASN A 18 0.65 11.51 1.81
C ASN A 18 -0.18 12.60 1.16
N LYS A 19 0.50 13.54 0.50
CA LYS A 19 -0.12 14.62 -0.25
C LYS A 19 0.22 14.47 -1.71
N MET A 20 -0.79 14.49 -2.57
CA MET A 20 -0.63 14.28 -4.01
C MET A 20 -1.43 15.29 -4.80
N GLY A 21 -0.92 15.69 -5.95
CA GLY A 21 -1.62 16.59 -6.85
C GLY A 21 -0.86 16.78 -8.16
N PHE A 22 -1.28 17.79 -8.91
CA PHE A 22 -0.64 18.17 -10.16
C PHE A 22 0.07 19.51 -10.00
N GLU A 23 1.15 19.70 -10.76
CA GLU A 23 1.82 20.98 -10.91
C GLU A 23 0.81 22.09 -11.28
N GLY A 24 0.97 23.26 -10.68
CA GLY A 24 0.11 24.43 -10.92
C GLY A 24 -1.12 24.50 -10.01
N ASN A 25 -1.44 23.45 -9.26
CA ASN A 25 -2.46 23.53 -8.22
C ASN A 25 -2.00 24.41 -7.05
N VAL A 26 -2.93 25.16 -6.47
CA VAL A 26 -2.70 25.96 -5.24
C VAL A 26 -2.65 25.10 -3.98
N GLU A 27 -3.24 23.90 -4.02
CA GLU A 27 -3.28 22.94 -2.91
C GLU A 27 -3.21 21.49 -3.43
N PRO A 28 -2.81 20.50 -2.60
CA PRO A 28 -2.83 19.10 -2.99
C PRO A 28 -4.25 18.65 -3.38
N SER A 29 -4.35 17.82 -4.42
CA SER A 29 -5.61 17.21 -4.82
C SER A 29 -6.08 16.14 -3.84
N PHE A 30 -5.14 15.46 -3.20
CA PHE A 30 -5.40 14.41 -2.21
C PHE A 30 -4.49 14.60 -1.01
N ILE A 31 -5.06 14.39 0.18
CA ILE A 31 -4.34 14.28 1.45
C ILE A 31 -4.92 13.06 2.15
N GLN A 32 -4.13 12.00 2.29
CA GLN A 32 -4.58 10.73 2.88
C GLN A 32 -3.56 10.21 3.89
N PRO A 33 -3.97 9.43 4.91
CA PRO A 33 -3.03 8.82 5.85
C PRO A 33 -1.96 7.96 5.15
N THR A 34 -0.70 8.06 5.59
CA THR A 34 0.41 7.24 5.06
C THR A 34 0.44 5.88 5.75
N VAL A 35 -0.49 5.01 5.36
CA VAL A 35 -0.63 3.67 5.91
C VAL A 35 -1.05 2.68 4.85
N VAL A 36 -0.68 1.42 5.07
CA VAL A 36 -1.12 0.28 4.28
C VAL A 36 -1.74 -0.75 5.22
N ALA A 37 -2.86 -1.34 4.83
CA ALA A 37 -3.48 -2.47 5.52
C ALA A 37 -3.26 -3.73 4.69
N VAL A 38 -2.58 -4.73 5.26
CA VAL A 38 -2.27 -6.00 4.57
C VAL A 38 -2.93 -7.18 5.25
N ASN A 39 -3.37 -8.17 4.46
CA ASN A 39 -3.95 -9.40 4.98
C ASN A 39 -2.88 -10.48 5.25
N GLU A 40 -2.35 -10.52 6.47
CA GLU A 40 -1.29 -11.47 6.84
C GLU A 40 -1.76 -12.93 6.95
N SER A 41 -3.08 -13.17 6.96
CA SER A 41 -3.62 -14.54 7.09
C SER A 41 -3.29 -15.44 5.89
N LEU A 42 -3.00 -14.86 4.73
CA LEU A 42 -2.67 -15.58 3.52
C LEU A 42 -1.14 -15.81 3.39
N LEU A 43 -0.31 -14.89 3.90
CA LEU A 43 1.15 -15.02 3.93
C LEU A 43 1.62 -16.18 4.81
N ASN A 44 0.89 -16.48 5.88
CA ASN A 44 1.21 -17.61 6.76
C ASN A 44 0.79 -18.98 6.19
N LYS A 45 -0.10 -19.01 5.18
CA LYS A 45 -0.54 -20.26 4.53
C LYS A 45 0.44 -20.75 3.49
N SER A 46 1.14 -19.86 2.79
CA SER A 46 2.16 -20.23 1.78
C SER A 46 3.39 -20.91 2.39
N LYS A 47 3.73 -20.59 3.64
CA LYS A 47 4.88 -21.20 4.35
C LYS A 47 4.59 -22.58 4.95
N ALA A 48 3.31 -22.98 5.08
CA ALA A 48 2.92 -24.19 5.81
C ALA A 48 2.55 -25.39 4.91
N SER A 49 2.46 -25.23 3.58
CA SER A 49 2.06 -26.30 2.67
C SER A 49 3.26 -26.97 1.99
N SER A 50 3.41 -28.28 2.24
CA SER A 50 4.27 -29.22 1.52
C SER A 50 4.38 -28.92 0.01
N GLU A 51 5.56 -29.21 -0.58
CA GLU A 51 6.02 -28.97 -1.96
C GLU A 51 5.11 -29.45 -3.12
N SER A 52 3.88 -29.89 -2.87
CA SER A 52 3.11 -30.69 -3.82
C SER A 52 2.23 -29.90 -4.80
N ASN A 53 2.18 -28.56 -4.79
CA ASN A 53 1.41 -27.79 -5.79
C ASN A 53 1.87 -26.32 -5.98
N TRP A 54 3.02 -26.15 -6.63
CA TRP A 54 3.63 -24.87 -6.99
C TRP A 54 2.69 -23.87 -7.70
N LEU A 55 1.85 -24.35 -8.63
CA LEU A 55 0.91 -23.49 -9.38
C LEU A 55 -0.16 -22.84 -8.49
N VAL A 56 -0.63 -23.57 -7.48
CA VAL A 56 -1.62 -23.07 -6.51
C VAL A 56 -0.96 -22.11 -5.53
N GLN A 57 0.28 -22.37 -5.11
CA GLN A 57 1.05 -21.47 -4.25
C GLN A 57 1.38 -20.15 -4.94
N TYR A 58 1.75 -20.18 -6.23
CA TYR A 58 1.96 -18.95 -7.00
C TYR A 58 0.69 -18.13 -7.13
N SER A 59 -0.43 -18.78 -7.50
CA SER A 59 -1.71 -18.09 -7.64
C SER A 59 -2.14 -17.49 -6.31
N ALA A 60 -1.95 -18.22 -5.20
CA ALA A 60 -2.20 -17.71 -3.86
C ALA A 60 -1.27 -16.53 -3.51
N GLY A 61 0.04 -16.62 -3.78
CA GLY A 61 1.01 -15.56 -3.52
C GLY A 61 0.74 -14.28 -4.31
N VAL A 62 0.40 -14.40 -5.59
CA VAL A 62 -0.04 -13.27 -6.43
C VAL A 62 -1.30 -12.63 -5.85
N MET A 63 -2.27 -13.44 -5.41
CA MET A 63 -3.48 -12.91 -4.78
C MET A 63 -3.20 -12.26 -3.41
N THR A 64 -2.20 -12.72 -2.66
CA THR A 64 -1.84 -12.12 -1.36
C THR A 64 -1.22 -10.74 -1.52
N ASP A 65 -0.44 -10.54 -2.57
CA ASP A 65 0.21 -9.27 -2.87
C ASP A 65 -0.79 -8.20 -3.34
N LEU A 66 -1.96 -8.63 -3.85
CA LEU A 66 -3.03 -7.76 -4.31
C LEU A 66 -4.11 -7.49 -3.25
N ASP A 67 -4.07 -8.16 -2.09
CA ASP A 67 -5.05 -7.99 -0.99
C ASP A 67 -4.55 -6.98 0.06
N PHE A 68 -4.50 -5.72 -0.35
CA PHE A 68 -4.14 -4.60 0.51
C PHE A 68 -5.05 -3.38 0.29
N PHE A 69 -5.01 -2.45 1.24
CA PHE A 69 -5.65 -1.15 1.15
C PHE A 69 -4.67 -0.07 1.60
N ILE A 70 -4.86 1.18 1.15
CA ILE A 70 -4.06 2.34 1.56
C ILE A 70 -4.95 3.45 2.15
N GLY A 71 -4.34 4.45 2.78
CA GLY A 71 -5.05 5.67 3.18
C GLY A 71 -6.18 5.44 4.18
N ASP A 72 -7.31 6.11 3.97
CA ASP A 72 -8.48 5.99 4.84
C ASP A 72 -9.15 4.61 4.75
N GLU A 73 -9.04 3.93 3.60
CA GLU A 73 -9.57 2.58 3.42
C GLU A 73 -8.80 1.57 4.27
N ALA A 74 -7.47 1.70 4.34
CA ALA A 74 -6.65 0.89 5.23
C ALA A 74 -7.08 1.02 6.70
N LEU A 75 -7.26 2.26 7.18
CA LEU A 75 -7.73 2.52 8.55
C LEU A 75 -9.12 1.93 8.79
N THR A 76 -10.00 2.00 7.80
CA THR A 76 -11.36 1.44 7.90
C THR A 76 -11.31 -0.08 7.96
N ARG A 77 -10.52 -0.72 7.10
CA ARG A 77 -10.42 -2.18 7.00
C ARG A 77 -9.82 -2.80 8.24
N SER A 78 -8.73 -2.25 8.74
CA SER A 78 -8.08 -2.70 9.98
C SER A 78 -8.97 -2.59 11.22
N ARG A 79 -9.86 -1.59 11.27
CA ARG A 79 -10.85 -1.46 12.37
C ARG A 79 -12.02 -2.43 12.21
N SER A 80 -12.41 -2.73 10.97
CA SER A 80 -13.57 -3.58 10.67
C SER A 80 -13.28 -5.09 10.71
N SER A 81 -12.01 -5.49 10.55
CA SER A 81 -11.60 -6.87 10.42
C SER A 81 -10.24 -7.09 11.07
N ASN A 82 -10.13 -8.10 11.92
CA ASN A 82 -8.86 -8.51 12.53
C ASN A 82 -7.87 -9.16 11.55
N ASN A 83 -8.27 -9.38 10.29
CA ASN A 83 -7.38 -9.99 9.30
C ASN A 83 -6.41 -8.99 8.67
N TYR A 84 -6.67 -7.68 8.81
CA TYR A 84 -5.84 -6.62 8.20
C TYR A 84 -4.99 -5.92 9.26
N ASN A 85 -3.67 -6.03 9.12
CA ASN A 85 -2.72 -5.33 9.98
C ASN A 85 -2.31 -3.99 9.35
N ILE A 86 -2.18 -2.94 10.16
CA ILE A 86 -1.72 -1.62 9.70
C ILE A 86 -0.21 -1.53 9.75
N ILE A 87 0.36 -1.12 8.63
CA ILE A 87 1.78 -0.81 8.47
C ILE A 87 1.91 0.69 8.20
N HIS A 88 2.87 1.32 8.88
CA HIS A 88 3.34 2.67 8.59
C HIS A 88 4.67 2.56 7.85
N PRO A 89 4.70 2.77 6.51
CA PRO A 89 5.91 2.58 5.72
C PRO A 89 7.02 3.57 6.09
N ILE A 90 6.65 4.78 6.54
CA ILE A 90 7.55 5.84 6.95
C ILE A 90 7.43 6.06 8.46
N LYS A 91 8.57 6.07 9.17
CA LYS A 91 8.66 6.42 10.59
C LYS A 91 9.80 7.41 10.80
N HIS A 92 9.54 8.46 11.58
CA HIS A 92 10.54 9.50 11.89
C HIS A 92 11.14 10.15 10.63
N GLY A 93 10.34 10.32 9.57
CA GLY A 93 10.77 10.91 8.30
C GLY A 93 11.68 10.03 7.45
N LYS A 94 11.72 8.72 7.71
CA LYS A 94 12.50 7.74 6.92
C LYS A 94 11.63 6.55 6.55
N VAL A 95 11.83 6.01 5.36
CA VAL A 95 11.22 4.75 4.95
C VAL A 95 11.80 3.63 5.82
N ASP A 96 10.93 2.98 6.60
CA ASP A 96 11.24 1.88 7.53
C ASP A 96 10.86 0.54 6.90
N ASN A 97 9.83 0.51 6.05
CA ASN A 97 9.40 -0.66 5.31
C ASN A 97 9.26 -0.31 3.82
N TRP A 98 10.21 -0.80 2.99
CA TRP A 98 10.22 -0.55 1.55
C TRP A 98 9.16 -1.36 0.81
N ASP A 99 8.90 -2.60 1.21
CA ASP A 99 7.90 -3.47 0.58
C ASP A 99 6.48 -2.88 0.70
N ALA A 100 6.18 -2.19 1.80
CA ALA A 100 4.90 -1.50 1.99
C ALA A 100 4.86 -0.08 1.38
N MET A 101 6.01 0.45 0.94
CA MET A 101 6.11 1.77 0.32
C MET A 101 5.94 1.69 -1.20
N GLU A 102 6.36 0.59 -1.80
CA GLU A 102 6.12 0.23 -3.20
C GLU A 102 4.63 -0.05 -3.48
#